data_AF-A0A2A3ADL6-F1
#
_entry.id   AF-A0A2A3ADL6-F1
#
_cell.length_a   1.000
_cell.length_b   1.000
_cell.length_c   1.000
_cell.angle_alpha   90.00
_cell.angle_beta   90.00
_cell.angle_gamma   90.00
#
_symmetry.space_group_name_H-M   'P 1'
#
loop_
_entity.id
_entity.type
_entity.pdbx_description
1 polymer ?
#
loop_
_entity_poly.entity_id
_entity_poly.type
_entity_poly.pdbx_seq_one_letter_code
_entity_poly.pdbx_strand_id
1 'polypeptide(L)'
;MVPIYDYFSHEGRLGALHASRAVAAAILLVPRSTPHSGHRNTARAILNGYLALSQLAVYPRHFYGTDGSDQVSFLVQSAAAVGRLSHPTRGRDHAAAFIACQIVLSYCASGLAKLPGQKWISGEALPLIMRTQTYGDSWLYTMLRRYPSASRALSHSVLTMETFFPAFMLGKGRVIDPALTFMGAFHLANARFMGLSRFAVAFIGTYPCVSALAKGTLNSKGGRK
;
A
#
# COMPACT_ATOMS: atom_id res chain seq x y z
N MET A 1 -33.59 13.63 -4.37
CA MET A 1 -32.40 12.91 -3.87
C MET A 1 -31.19 13.65 -4.39
N VAL A 2 -30.41 14.32 -3.53
CA VAL A 2 -29.21 15.03 -3.99
C VAL A 2 -28.19 13.96 -4.40
N PRO A 3 -27.67 13.98 -5.65
CA PRO A 3 -26.60 13.07 -6.07
C PRO A 3 -25.46 13.11 -5.05
N ILE A 4 -24.87 11.96 -4.72
CA ILE A 4 -23.75 11.90 -3.76
C ILE A 4 -22.60 12.84 -4.14
N TYR A 5 -22.45 13.10 -5.45
CA TYR A 5 -21.52 14.06 -6.01
C TYR A 5 -21.79 15.50 -5.56
N ASP A 6 -23.06 15.93 -5.58
CA ASP A 6 -23.50 17.27 -5.16
C ASP A 6 -23.43 17.44 -3.64
N TYR A 7 -23.48 16.34 -2.89
CA TYR A 7 -23.26 16.39 -1.45
C TYR A 7 -21.79 16.72 -1.11
N PHE A 8 -20.82 16.10 -1.79
CA PHE A 8 -19.39 16.34 -1.55
C PHE A 8 -18.77 17.46 -2.40
N SER A 9 -19.57 18.21 -3.15
CA SER A 9 -19.11 19.40 -3.89
C SER A 9 -18.72 20.57 -2.97
N HIS A 10 -19.29 20.63 -1.76
CA HIS A 10 -18.99 21.68 -0.79
C HIS A 10 -17.74 21.36 0.04
N GLU A 11 -16.75 22.26 -0.02
CA GLU A 11 -15.44 22.09 0.62
C GLU A 11 -15.52 21.82 2.12
N GLY A 12 -16.42 22.51 2.85
CA GLY A 12 -16.59 22.29 4.30
C GLY A 12 -17.04 20.87 4.63
N ARG A 13 -17.92 20.27 3.81
CA ARG A 13 -18.41 18.89 4.01
C ARG A 13 -17.33 17.87 3.67
N LEU A 14 -16.57 18.12 2.61
CA LEU A 14 -15.44 17.29 2.21
C LEU A 14 -14.32 17.34 3.27
N GLY A 15 -13.99 18.52 3.77
CA GLY A 15 -13.02 18.72 4.86
C GLY A 15 -13.43 18.00 6.14
N ALA A 16 -14.70 18.10 6.54
CA ALA A 16 -15.24 17.36 7.68
C ALA A 16 -15.10 15.83 7.49
N LEU A 17 -15.40 15.31 6.30
CA LEU A 17 -15.23 13.90 5.98
C LEU A 17 -13.77 13.44 6.05
N HIS A 18 -12.83 14.24 5.54
CA HIS A 18 -11.41 13.94 5.65
C HIS A 18 -10.92 13.96 7.10
N ALA A 19 -11.37 14.93 7.90
CA ALA A 19 -11.05 15.01 9.32
C ALA A 19 -11.55 13.77 10.08
N SER A 20 -12.80 13.35 9.86
CA SER A 20 -13.35 12.15 10.50
C SER A 20 -12.67 10.86 10.03
N ARG A 21 -12.23 10.78 8.76
CA ARG A 21 -11.38 9.69 8.26
C ARG A 21 -10.02 9.65 8.95
N ALA A 22 -9.39 10.81 9.15
CA ALA A 22 -8.12 10.90 9.88
C ALA A 22 -8.26 10.43 11.33
N VAL A 23 -9.34 10.83 12.02
CA VAL A 23 -9.67 10.35 13.38
C VAL A 23 -9.87 8.84 13.41
N ALA A 24 -10.65 8.28 12.48
CA ALA A 24 -10.88 6.84 12.38
C ALA A 24 -9.55 6.06 12.17
N ALA A 25 -8.67 6.56 11.30
CA ALA A 25 -7.36 5.97 11.07
C ALA A 25 -6.46 6.06 12.32
N ALA A 26 -6.44 7.19 13.03
CA ALA A 26 -5.68 7.36 14.26
C ALA A 26 -6.13 6.36 15.35
N ILE A 27 -7.44 6.17 15.52
CA ILE A 27 -8.00 5.17 16.46
C ILE A 27 -7.55 3.74 16.08
N LEU A 28 -7.41 3.46 14.79
CA LEU A 28 -6.91 2.17 14.32
C LEU A 28 -5.40 1.98 14.60
N LEU A 29 -4.59 3.04 14.67
CA LEU A 29 -3.16 2.94 14.96
C LEU A 29 -2.82 2.70 16.42
N VAL A 30 -3.70 3.03 17.36
CA VAL A 30 -3.45 2.84 18.80
C VAL A 30 -3.13 1.37 19.12
N PRO A 31 -1.90 1.04 19.58
CA PRO A 31 -1.50 -0.31 19.97
C PRO A 31 -2.38 -0.85 21.10
N ARG A 32 -2.51 -2.17 21.21
CA ARG A 32 -3.35 -2.79 22.24
C ARG A 32 -2.59 -3.83 23.04
N SER A 33 -2.61 -3.65 24.37
CA SER A 33 -1.95 -4.52 25.35
C SER A 33 -2.77 -5.72 25.79
N THR A 34 -4.04 -5.86 25.40
CA THR A 34 -4.98 -6.88 25.93
C THR A 34 -5.65 -7.73 24.84
N PRO A 35 -5.73 -9.07 24.97
CA PRO A 35 -6.34 -9.94 23.98
C PRO A 35 -7.88 -9.83 23.91
N HIS A 36 -8.42 -9.89 22.68
CA HIS A 36 -9.71 -10.51 22.30
C HIS A 36 -11.00 -10.18 23.08
N SER A 37 -11.41 -8.91 23.18
CA SER A 37 -12.82 -8.57 23.46
C SER A 37 -13.62 -8.43 22.15
N GLY A 38 -14.67 -9.25 21.98
CA GLY A 38 -15.50 -9.32 20.75
C GLY A 38 -16.08 -7.98 20.31
N HIS A 39 -16.66 -7.20 21.22
CA HIS A 39 -17.22 -5.87 20.96
C HIS A 39 -16.20 -4.89 20.36
N ARG A 40 -14.94 -4.95 20.81
CA ARG A 40 -13.87 -4.05 20.33
C ARG A 40 -13.39 -4.43 18.92
N ASN A 41 -13.51 -5.70 18.54
CA ASN A 41 -13.21 -6.13 17.17
C ASN A 41 -14.27 -5.62 16.19
N THR A 42 -15.55 -5.64 16.59
CA THR A 42 -16.65 -5.05 15.82
C THR A 42 -16.45 -3.55 15.62
N ALA A 43 -16.09 -2.80 16.69
CA ALA A 43 -15.81 -1.37 16.57
C ALA A 43 -14.70 -1.07 15.55
N ARG A 44 -13.61 -1.85 15.57
CA ARG A 44 -12.54 -1.71 14.56
C ARG A 44 -13.03 -2.08 13.17
N ALA A 45 -13.82 -3.14 13.03
CA ALA A 45 -14.41 -3.51 11.74
C ALA A 45 -15.26 -2.38 11.16
N ILE A 46 -16.08 -1.73 11.99
CA ILE A 46 -16.88 -0.55 11.61
C ILE A 46 -15.96 0.58 11.13
N LEU A 47 -14.87 0.89 11.84
CA LEU A 47 -13.92 1.94 11.41
C LEU A 47 -13.25 1.61 10.06
N ASN A 48 -12.84 0.35 9.84
CA ASN A 48 -12.25 -0.07 8.56
C ASN A 48 -13.31 0.02 7.43
N GLY A 49 -14.53 -0.45 7.69
CA GLY A 49 -15.65 -0.34 6.75
C GLY A 49 -16.01 1.11 6.43
N TYR A 50 -16.02 1.98 7.43
CA TYR A 50 -16.21 3.42 7.26
C TYR A 50 -15.14 4.03 6.36
N LEU A 51 -13.85 3.71 6.56
CA LEU A 51 -12.77 4.19 5.70
C LEU A 51 -12.90 3.70 4.24
N ALA A 52 -13.30 2.44 4.04
CA ALA A 52 -13.53 1.88 2.71
C ALA A 52 -14.74 2.52 2.00
N LEU A 53 -15.89 2.60 2.68
CA LEU A 53 -17.12 3.18 2.14
C LEU A 53 -16.98 4.68 1.86
N SER A 54 -16.33 5.41 2.77
CA SER A 54 -16.06 6.84 2.53
C SER A 54 -15.06 7.07 1.40
N GLN A 55 -14.17 6.11 1.07
CA GLN A 55 -13.31 6.19 -0.11
C GLN A 55 -14.16 6.13 -1.39
N LEU A 56 -15.13 5.21 -1.45
CA LEU A 56 -16.05 5.10 -2.59
C LEU A 56 -16.89 6.37 -2.75
N ALA A 57 -17.32 6.97 -1.64
CA ALA A 57 -18.12 8.19 -1.65
C ALA A 57 -17.36 9.40 -2.24
N VAL A 58 -16.05 9.51 -1.98
CA VAL A 58 -15.22 10.61 -2.49
C VAL A 58 -14.54 10.32 -3.82
N TYR A 59 -14.52 9.05 -4.26
CA TYR A 59 -13.85 8.63 -5.48
C TYR A 59 -14.23 9.45 -6.72
N PRO A 60 -15.52 9.73 -7.00
CA PRO A 60 -15.90 10.55 -8.16
C PRO A 60 -15.28 11.96 -8.15
N ARG A 61 -15.11 12.56 -6.97
CA ARG A 61 -14.54 13.91 -6.82
C ARG A 61 -13.03 13.92 -7.02
N HIS A 62 -12.37 12.82 -6.67
CA HIS A 62 -10.91 12.67 -6.75
C HIS A 62 -10.46 11.86 -7.97
N PHE A 63 -11.35 11.50 -8.89
CA PHE A 63 -11.05 10.60 -10.01
C PHE A 63 -9.68 10.87 -10.67
N TYR A 64 -9.41 12.13 -11.05
CA TYR A 64 -8.16 12.54 -11.68
C TYR A 64 -6.93 12.62 -10.75
N GLY A 65 -7.11 12.59 -9.44
CA GLY A 65 -6.05 12.57 -8.42
C GLY A 65 -5.90 11.23 -7.71
N THR A 66 -6.72 10.23 -8.05
CA THR A 66 -6.58 8.89 -7.48
C THR A 66 -5.47 8.10 -8.13
N ASP A 67 -4.83 7.23 -7.37
CA ASP A 67 -3.75 6.38 -7.84
C ASP A 67 -3.77 4.99 -7.17
N GLY A 68 -2.73 4.19 -7.40
CA GLY A 68 -2.60 2.86 -6.80
C GLY A 68 -2.61 2.85 -5.26
N SER A 69 -2.21 3.94 -4.59
CA SER A 69 -2.26 4.02 -3.13
C SER A 69 -3.70 4.09 -2.60
N ASP A 70 -4.63 4.71 -3.33
CA ASP A 70 -6.06 4.71 -3.00
C ASP A 70 -6.65 3.31 -3.18
N GLN A 71 -6.28 2.62 -4.26
CA GLN A 71 -6.73 1.26 -4.55
C GLN A 71 -6.27 0.28 -3.47
N VAL A 72 -4.99 0.32 -3.11
CA VAL A 72 -4.43 -0.51 -2.02
C VAL A 72 -5.09 -0.15 -0.69
N SER A 73 -5.24 1.14 -0.37
CA SER A 73 -5.91 1.56 0.87
C SER A 73 -7.34 1.03 0.93
N PHE A 74 -8.11 1.14 -0.15
CA PHE A 74 -9.47 0.60 -0.24
C PHE A 74 -9.49 -0.92 -0.02
N LEU A 75 -8.62 -1.67 -0.69
CA LEU A 75 -8.53 -3.13 -0.55
C LEU A 75 -8.17 -3.55 0.88
N VAL A 76 -7.17 -2.88 1.48
CA VAL A 76 -6.72 -3.18 2.84
C VAL A 76 -7.84 -2.92 3.85
N GLN A 77 -8.49 -1.75 3.79
CA GLN A 77 -9.56 -1.41 4.72
C GLN A 77 -10.77 -2.35 4.53
N SER A 78 -11.12 -2.69 3.29
CA SER A 78 -12.22 -3.62 3.00
C SER A 78 -11.93 -5.03 3.53
N ALA A 79 -10.76 -5.58 3.21
CA ALA A 79 -10.35 -6.90 3.68
C ALA A 79 -10.28 -6.96 5.21
N ALA A 80 -9.74 -5.91 5.83
CA ALA A 80 -9.60 -5.82 7.28
C ALA A 80 -10.94 -5.60 8.00
N ALA A 81 -11.96 -5.03 7.34
CA ALA A 81 -13.33 -5.00 7.84
C ALA A 81 -13.97 -6.39 7.79
N VAL A 82 -13.96 -7.02 6.60
CA VAL A 82 -14.55 -8.35 6.38
C VAL A 82 -13.91 -9.39 7.29
N GLY A 83 -12.57 -9.42 7.37
CA GLY A 83 -11.85 -10.37 8.21
C GLY A 83 -12.13 -10.24 9.71
N ARG A 84 -12.47 -9.03 10.18
CA ARG A 84 -12.86 -8.79 11.57
C ARG A 84 -14.32 -9.11 11.87
N LEU A 85 -15.23 -9.00 10.89
CA LEU A 85 -16.63 -9.43 11.02
C LEU A 85 -16.80 -10.94 10.86
N SER A 86 -15.83 -11.57 10.20
CA SER A 86 -15.75 -13.02 10.02
C SER A 86 -15.32 -13.75 11.30
N HIS A 87 -15.21 -15.09 11.21
CA HIS A 87 -14.78 -15.95 12.32
C HIS A 87 -13.55 -15.39 13.07
N PRO A 88 -13.56 -15.30 14.41
CA PRO A 88 -12.65 -14.44 15.19
C PRO A 88 -11.15 -14.55 14.91
N THR A 89 -10.68 -15.76 14.56
CA THR A 89 -9.26 -16.04 14.25
C THR A 89 -9.05 -16.21 12.74
N ARG A 90 -9.72 -17.21 12.15
CA ARG A 90 -9.60 -17.54 10.72
C ARG A 90 -9.86 -16.37 9.79
N GLY A 91 -10.88 -15.54 10.06
CA GLY A 91 -11.22 -14.40 9.22
C GLY A 91 -10.10 -13.37 9.10
N ARG A 92 -9.37 -13.12 10.19
CA ARG A 92 -8.26 -12.17 10.22
C ARG A 92 -7.03 -12.72 9.51
N ASP A 93 -6.75 -14.00 9.68
CA ASP A 93 -5.66 -14.67 8.97
C ASP A 93 -5.91 -14.70 7.46
N HIS A 94 -7.14 -14.99 7.03
CA HIS A 94 -7.50 -14.92 5.62
C HIS A 94 -7.41 -13.50 5.07
N ALA A 95 -7.85 -12.49 5.82
CA ALA A 95 -7.70 -11.09 5.41
C ALA A 95 -6.22 -10.67 5.31
N ALA A 96 -5.38 -11.07 6.26
CA ALA A 96 -3.94 -10.81 6.21
C ALA A 96 -3.27 -11.52 5.04
N ALA A 97 -3.62 -12.78 4.78
CA ALA A 97 -3.14 -13.53 3.61
C ALA A 97 -3.57 -12.86 2.30
N PHE A 98 -4.83 -12.43 2.20
CA PHE A 98 -5.33 -11.68 1.04
C PHE A 98 -4.55 -10.39 0.82
N ILE A 99 -4.37 -9.57 1.86
CA ILE A 99 -3.60 -8.32 1.79
C ILE A 99 -2.17 -8.61 1.32
N ALA A 100 -1.52 -9.63 1.88
CA ALA A 100 -0.18 -10.01 1.48
C ALA A 100 -0.10 -10.41 0.01
N CYS A 101 -1.02 -11.26 -0.47
CA CYS A 101 -1.09 -11.65 -1.88
C CYS A 101 -1.34 -10.46 -2.81
N GLN A 102 -2.20 -9.51 -2.42
CA GLN A 102 -2.45 -8.29 -3.20
C GLN A 102 -1.19 -7.45 -3.37
N ILE A 103 -0.34 -7.36 -2.34
CA ILE A 103 0.89 -6.56 -2.37
C ILE A 103 1.96 -7.25 -3.20
N VAL A 104 2.11 -8.57 -3.05
CA VAL A 104 2.99 -9.38 -3.91
C VAL A 104 2.59 -9.25 -5.38
N LEU A 105 1.28 -9.34 -5.67
CA LEU A 105 0.75 -9.15 -7.02
C LEU A 105 1.00 -7.73 -7.53
N SER A 106 0.77 -6.72 -6.71
CA SER A 106 0.97 -5.30 -7.09
C SER A 106 2.41 -5.03 -7.49
N TYR A 107 3.40 -5.52 -6.72
CA TYR A 107 4.81 -5.39 -7.08
C TYR A 107 5.16 -6.16 -8.34
N CYS A 108 4.74 -7.42 -8.45
CA CYS A 108 5.01 -8.24 -9.63
C CYS A 108 4.42 -7.61 -10.91
N ALA A 109 3.15 -7.21 -10.86
CA ALA A 109 2.48 -6.56 -11.99
C ALA A 109 3.16 -5.24 -12.37
N SER A 110 3.56 -4.44 -11.38
CA SER A 110 4.31 -3.20 -11.58
C SER A 110 5.66 -3.43 -12.27
N GLY A 111 6.41 -4.46 -11.85
CA GLY A 111 7.69 -4.83 -12.45
C GLY A 111 7.53 -5.37 -13.88
N LEU A 112 6.59 -6.31 -14.08
CA LEU A 112 6.30 -6.89 -15.38
C LEU A 112 5.78 -5.85 -16.39
N ALA A 113 5.02 -4.84 -15.95
CA ALA A 113 4.59 -3.74 -16.81
C ALA A 113 5.76 -2.85 -17.26
N LYS A 114 6.83 -2.74 -16.46
CA LYS A 114 8.03 -1.95 -16.78
C LYS A 114 9.03 -2.72 -17.65
N LEU A 115 9.09 -4.04 -17.51
CA LEU A 115 10.10 -4.91 -18.10
C LEU A 115 10.25 -4.76 -19.63
N PRO A 116 9.17 -4.62 -20.45
CA PRO A 116 9.29 -4.40 -21.89
C PRO A 116 9.80 -3.00 -22.27
N GLY A 117 9.78 -2.05 -21.34
CA GLY A 117 10.13 -0.66 -21.61
C GLY A 117 11.64 -0.47 -21.76
N GLN A 118 12.10 -0.18 -22.98
CA GLN A 118 13.52 0.06 -23.29
C GLN A 118 14.17 1.12 -22.38
N LYS A 119 13.41 2.11 -21.92
CA LYS A 119 13.89 3.14 -20.98
C LYS A 119 14.22 2.59 -19.58
N TRP A 120 13.51 1.56 -19.11
CA TRP A 120 13.84 0.87 -17.86
C TRP A 120 15.10 0.02 -18.03
N ILE A 121 15.22 -0.66 -19.17
CA ILE A 121 16.40 -1.48 -19.51
C ILE A 121 17.65 -0.62 -19.66
N SER A 122 17.56 0.54 -20.34
CA SER A 122 18.72 1.43 -20.54
C SER A 122 19.13 2.20 -19.29
N GLY A 123 18.23 2.35 -18.31
CA GLY A 123 18.41 3.15 -17.11
C GLY A 123 17.99 4.62 -17.25
N GLU A 124 17.30 4.96 -18.35
CA GLU A 124 16.83 6.33 -18.64
C GLU A 124 15.45 6.65 -18.04
N ALA A 125 14.70 5.64 -17.61
CA ALA A 125 13.35 5.82 -17.07
C ALA A 125 13.34 6.79 -15.88
N LEU A 126 14.20 6.58 -14.88
CA LEU A 126 14.25 7.43 -13.68
C LEU A 126 14.60 8.90 -14.01
N PRO A 127 15.63 9.23 -14.80
CA PRO A 127 15.87 10.60 -15.26
C PRO A 127 14.67 11.22 -15.97
N LEU A 128 13.98 10.47 -16.83
CA LEU A 128 12.82 10.99 -17.56
C LEU A 128 11.64 11.31 -16.62
N ILE A 129 11.40 10.47 -15.61
CA ILE A 129 10.40 10.73 -14.58
C ILE A 129 10.80 11.96 -13.75
N MET A 130 12.06 12.05 -13.34
CA MET A 130 12.57 13.17 -12.53
C MET A 130 12.53 14.52 -13.26
N ARG A 131 12.41 14.50 -14.60
CA ARG A 131 12.25 15.71 -15.43
C ARG A 131 10.81 16.24 -15.48
N THR A 132 9.82 15.45 -15.03
CA THR A 132 8.41 15.84 -15.13
C THR A 132 8.04 16.92 -14.12
N GLN A 133 6.96 17.67 -14.40
CA GLN A 133 6.47 18.69 -13.46
C GLN A 133 5.75 18.08 -12.26
N THR A 134 5.01 16.99 -12.49
CA THR A 134 4.13 16.39 -11.46
C THR A 134 4.88 15.51 -10.47
N TYR A 135 5.87 14.74 -10.95
CA TYR A 135 6.55 13.72 -10.15
C TYR A 135 8.07 13.89 -10.15
N GLY A 136 8.59 15.02 -10.63
CA GLY A 136 10.02 15.25 -10.77
C GLY A 136 10.65 15.96 -9.59
N ASP A 137 11.97 15.77 -9.44
CA ASP A 137 12.82 16.49 -8.52
C ASP A 137 14.10 16.90 -9.27
N SER A 138 14.38 18.20 -9.28
CA SER A 138 15.46 18.80 -10.09
C SER A 138 16.85 18.38 -9.62
N TRP A 139 17.01 18.18 -8.30
CA TRP A 139 18.27 17.71 -7.73
C TRP A 139 18.51 16.26 -8.13
N LEU A 140 17.53 15.37 -7.94
CA LEU A 140 17.68 13.95 -8.28
C LEU A 140 17.83 13.76 -9.79
N TYR A 141 17.11 14.54 -10.62
CA TYR A 141 17.32 14.59 -12.06
C TYR A 141 18.78 14.87 -12.41
N THR A 142 19.36 15.93 -11.82
CA THR A 142 20.74 16.34 -12.07
C THR A 142 21.73 15.25 -11.64
N MET A 143 21.50 14.61 -10.49
CA MET A 143 22.36 13.52 -10.01
C MET A 143 22.30 12.29 -10.91
N LEU A 144 21.11 11.86 -11.33
CA LEU A 144 20.95 10.70 -12.21
C LEU A 144 21.54 10.95 -13.61
N ARG A 145 21.50 12.20 -14.10
CA ARG A 145 22.16 12.61 -15.35
C ARG A 145 23.68 12.64 -15.22
N ARG A 146 24.20 13.09 -14.08
CA ARG A 146 25.64 13.14 -13.80
C ARG A 146 26.25 11.74 -13.64
N TYR A 147 25.50 10.79 -13.07
CA TYR A 147 25.95 9.43 -12.77
C TYR A 147 25.08 8.37 -13.49
N PRO A 148 25.22 8.20 -14.81
CA PRO A 148 24.36 7.31 -15.60
C PRO A 148 24.46 5.83 -15.18
N SER A 149 25.63 5.36 -14.74
CA SER A 149 25.80 4.00 -14.21
C SER A 149 25.00 3.77 -12.94
N ALA A 150 24.93 4.76 -12.05
CA ALA A 150 24.11 4.70 -10.84
C ALA A 150 22.61 4.73 -11.19
N SER A 151 22.21 5.56 -12.15
CA SER A 151 20.83 5.58 -12.67
C SER A 151 20.38 4.22 -13.21
N ARG A 152 21.25 3.56 -13.97
CA ARG A 152 21.01 2.22 -14.48
C ARG A 152 20.91 1.19 -13.37
N ALA A 153 21.86 1.19 -12.43
CA ALA A 153 21.84 0.29 -11.29
C ALA A 153 20.55 0.44 -10.48
N LEU A 154 20.13 1.68 -10.14
CA LEU A 154 18.87 1.94 -9.45
C LEU A 154 17.65 1.44 -10.23
N SER A 155 17.60 1.72 -11.53
CA SER A 155 16.50 1.27 -12.40
C SER A 155 16.39 -0.26 -12.42
N HIS A 156 17.52 -0.95 -12.54
CA HIS A 156 17.56 -2.42 -12.53
C HIS A 156 17.25 -3.01 -11.16
N SER A 157 17.71 -2.37 -10.07
CA SER A 157 17.36 -2.80 -8.70
C SER A 157 15.86 -2.73 -8.47
N VAL A 158 15.20 -1.62 -8.82
CA VAL A 158 13.73 -1.50 -8.70
C VAL A 158 13.04 -2.56 -9.55
N LEU A 159 13.43 -2.71 -10.82
CA LEU A 159 12.82 -3.67 -11.73
C LEU A 159 12.95 -5.11 -11.24
N THR A 160 14.13 -5.47 -10.74
CA THR A 160 14.40 -6.81 -10.18
C THR A 160 13.57 -7.03 -8.92
N MET A 161 13.55 -6.07 -8.00
CA MET A 161 12.84 -6.20 -6.74
C MET A 161 11.33 -6.28 -6.92
N GLU A 162 10.76 -5.51 -7.84
CA GLU A 162 9.33 -5.57 -8.17
C GLU A 162 8.98 -6.89 -8.87
N THR A 163 9.71 -7.27 -9.92
CA THR A 163 9.42 -8.44 -10.75
C THR A 163 9.58 -9.75 -9.99
N PHE A 164 10.67 -9.88 -9.23
CA PHE A 164 10.99 -11.10 -8.49
C PHE A 164 10.43 -11.11 -7.05
N PHE A 165 9.60 -10.13 -6.69
CA PHE A 165 8.99 -10.10 -5.36
C PHE A 165 8.29 -11.40 -4.96
N PRO A 166 7.52 -12.08 -5.86
CA PRO A 166 6.93 -13.38 -5.54
C PRO A 166 7.96 -14.46 -5.19
N ALA A 167 9.15 -14.44 -5.80
CA ALA A 167 10.21 -15.40 -5.50
C ALA A 167 10.74 -15.24 -4.06
N PHE A 168 10.78 -14.01 -3.53
CA PHE A 168 11.16 -13.76 -2.14
C PHE A 168 10.18 -14.36 -1.13
N MET A 169 8.93 -14.65 -1.53
CA MET A 169 7.95 -15.34 -0.70
C MET A 169 8.27 -16.83 -0.50
N LEU A 170 9.02 -17.46 -1.43
CA LEU A 170 9.29 -18.90 -1.43
C LEU A 170 10.39 -19.31 -0.43
N GLY A 171 11.23 -18.36 0.02
CA GLY A 171 12.41 -18.62 0.86
C GLY A 171 12.13 -18.93 2.33
N LYS A 172 10.94 -19.44 2.69
CA LYS A 172 10.48 -19.65 4.09
C LYS A 172 10.70 -18.41 4.97
N GLY A 173 10.49 -17.22 4.41
CA GLY A 173 10.66 -15.95 5.10
C GLY A 173 12.11 -15.50 5.37
N ARG A 174 13.14 -16.21 4.91
CA ARG A 174 14.55 -15.83 5.18
C ARG A 174 14.97 -14.49 4.56
N VAL A 175 14.44 -14.19 3.37
CA VAL A 175 14.81 -13.01 2.59
C VAL A 175 13.71 -11.94 2.54
N ILE A 176 12.56 -12.20 3.16
CA ILE A 176 11.40 -11.32 3.02
C ILE A 176 11.60 -9.98 3.75
N ASP A 177 12.20 -9.96 4.94
CA ASP A 177 12.37 -8.72 5.69
C ASP A 177 13.39 -7.77 5.03
N PRO A 178 14.55 -8.23 4.52
CA PRO A 178 15.41 -7.39 3.68
C PRO A 178 14.70 -6.89 2.42
N ALA A 179 13.92 -7.74 1.74
CA ALA A 179 13.17 -7.34 0.55
C ALA A 179 12.11 -6.27 0.86
N LEU A 180 11.36 -6.44 1.96
CA LEU A 180 10.41 -5.44 2.46
C LEU A 180 11.13 -4.15 2.87
N THR A 181 12.29 -4.23 3.50
CA THR A 181 13.08 -3.04 3.86
C THR A 181 13.49 -2.25 2.62
N PHE A 182 13.95 -2.92 1.57
CA PHE A 182 14.25 -2.30 0.29
C PHE A 182 13.00 -1.65 -0.32
N MET A 183 11.88 -2.37 -0.40
CA MET A 183 10.64 -1.83 -0.97
C MET A 183 10.09 -0.65 -0.13
N GLY A 184 10.29 -0.68 1.19
CA GLY A 184 9.96 0.42 2.07
C GLY A 184 10.80 1.66 1.79
N ALA A 185 12.12 1.49 1.66
CA ALA A 185 13.02 2.56 1.26
C ALA A 185 12.66 3.13 -0.12
N PHE A 186 12.28 2.28 -1.07
CA PHE A 186 11.78 2.69 -2.38
C PHE A 186 10.53 3.58 -2.27
N HIS A 187 9.53 3.19 -1.49
CA HIS A 187 8.33 4.02 -1.30
C HIS A 187 8.61 5.33 -0.56
N LEU A 188 9.53 5.32 0.42
CA LEU A 188 9.96 6.55 1.09
C LEU A 188 10.74 7.47 0.14
N ALA A 189 11.57 6.92 -0.74
CA ALA A 189 12.23 7.69 -1.79
C ALA A 189 11.21 8.31 -2.75
N ASN A 190 10.20 7.55 -3.18
CA ASN A 190 9.11 8.09 -4.01
C ASN A 190 8.32 9.16 -3.26
N ALA A 191 8.09 9.02 -1.95
CA ALA A 191 7.47 10.06 -1.14
C ALA A 191 8.28 11.36 -1.14
N ARG A 192 9.62 11.27 -1.00
CA ARG A 192 10.51 12.43 -0.96
C ARG A 192 10.72 13.09 -2.32
N PHE A 193 10.97 12.30 -3.37
CA PHE A 193 11.40 12.83 -4.67
C PHE A 193 10.27 12.93 -5.68
N MET A 194 9.18 12.17 -5.51
CA MET A 194 8.04 12.18 -6.44
C MET A 194 6.76 12.73 -5.79
N GLY A 195 6.80 13.14 -4.52
CA GLY A 195 5.59 13.57 -3.79
C GLY A 195 4.57 12.46 -3.55
N LEU A 196 4.95 11.18 -3.72
CA LEU A 196 4.07 10.02 -3.60
C LEU A 196 3.94 9.53 -2.14
N SER A 197 3.67 10.44 -1.20
CA SER A 197 3.63 10.13 0.23
C SER A 197 2.56 9.10 0.60
N ARG A 198 1.42 9.10 -0.11
CA ARG A 198 0.33 8.13 0.11
C ARG A 198 0.75 6.69 -0.19
N PHE A 199 1.63 6.47 -1.17
CA PHE A 199 2.17 5.13 -1.46
C PHE A 199 2.95 4.58 -0.27
N ALA A 200 3.79 5.39 0.38
CA ALA A 200 4.54 4.96 1.55
C ALA A 200 3.63 4.46 2.66
N VAL A 201 2.60 5.22 3.03
CA VAL A 201 1.67 4.81 4.08
C VAL A 201 0.85 3.59 3.67
N ALA A 202 0.31 3.58 2.45
CA ALA A 202 -0.55 2.50 1.96
C ALA A 202 0.20 1.17 1.86
N PHE A 203 1.41 1.15 1.31
CA PHE A 203 2.17 -0.08 1.09
C PHE A 203 2.90 -0.54 2.35
N ILE A 204 3.64 0.34 3.06
CA ILE A 204 4.42 -0.07 4.24
C ILE A 204 3.50 -0.61 5.34
N GLY A 205 2.30 -0.04 5.49
CA GLY A 205 1.29 -0.52 6.44
C GLY A 205 0.88 -2.00 6.23
N THR A 206 1.13 -2.56 5.05
CA THR A 206 0.82 -3.97 4.73
C THR A 206 1.94 -4.95 5.03
N TYR A 207 3.17 -4.46 5.26
CA TYR A 207 4.35 -5.31 5.39
C TYR A 207 4.26 -6.34 6.51
N PRO A 208 3.61 -6.07 7.66
CA PRO A 208 3.36 -7.10 8.67
C PRO A 208 2.57 -8.30 8.12
N CYS A 209 1.59 -8.07 7.23
CA CYS A 209 0.82 -9.16 6.62
C CYS A 209 1.69 -9.98 5.65
N VAL A 210 2.52 -9.32 4.84
CA VAL A 210 3.43 -9.98 3.90
C VAL A 210 4.48 -10.82 4.65
N SER A 211 5.12 -10.25 5.66
CA SER A 211 6.10 -10.95 6.50
C SER A 211 5.46 -12.15 7.20
N ALA A 212 4.25 -11.98 7.76
CA ALA A 212 3.53 -13.07 8.42
C ALA A 212 3.16 -14.21 7.47
N LEU A 213 2.69 -13.90 6.26
CA LEU A 213 2.40 -14.91 5.24
C LEU A 213 3.67 -15.66 4.82
N ALA A 214 4.74 -14.93 4.48
CA ALA A 214 6.01 -15.52 4.01
C ALA A 214 6.69 -16.40 5.08
N LYS A 215 6.56 -16.04 6.35
CA LYS A 215 7.10 -16.81 7.49
C LYS A 215 6.17 -17.92 7.98
N GLY A 216 4.96 -18.01 7.43
CA GLY A 216 3.96 -19.00 7.85
C GLY A 216 3.44 -18.81 9.27
N THR A 217 3.40 -17.56 9.77
CA THR A 217 2.94 -17.24 11.13
C THR A 217 1.45 -16.88 11.21
N LEU A 218 0.74 -16.87 10.08
CA LEU A 218 -0.72 -16.79 10.05
C LEU A 218 -1.30 -18.12 10.58
N ASN A 219 -2.05 -18.06 11.69
CA ASN A 219 -2.34 -19.22 12.52
C ASN A 219 -3.70 -19.86 12.22
N SER A 220 -3.80 -20.62 11.12
CA SER A 220 -5.00 -21.40 10.76
C SER A 220 -5.24 -22.67 11.60
N LYS A 221 -4.75 -22.75 12.86
CA LYS A 221 -5.07 -23.84 13.80
C LYS A 221 -5.87 -23.35 15.00
N GLY A 222 -7.13 -23.02 14.74
CA GLY A 222 -8.18 -23.23 15.74
C GLY A 222 -8.51 -24.72 15.79
N GLY A 223 -8.02 -25.43 16.81
CA GLY A 223 -8.37 -26.82 17.11
C GLY A 223 -7.30 -27.88 16.78
N ARG A 224 -6.32 -28.04 17.68
CA ARG A 224 -5.73 -29.36 18.03
C ARG A 224 -5.20 -29.27 19.47
N LYS A 225 -6.08 -29.56 20.41
CA LYS A 225 -5.84 -30.55 21.47
C LYS A 225 -7.05 -31.46 21.47
#